data_AF-A0A8J5NQB0-F1
#
_entry.id   AF-A0A8J5NQB0-F1
#
_cell.length_a   1.000
_cell.length_b   1.000
_cell.length_c   1.000
_cell.angle_alpha   90.00
_cell.angle_beta   90.00
_cell.angle_gamma   90.00
#
_symmetry.space_group_name_H-M   'P 1'
#
loop_
_entity.id
_entity.type
_entity.pdbx_description
1 polymer ?
#
loop_
_entity_poly.entity_id
_entity_poly.type
_entity_poly.pdbx_seq_one_letter_code
_entity_poly.pdbx_strand_id
1 'polypeptide(L)' 'MAWSEPCASWYKDMNKKVIVPWPGTILHYYAATDIVRWEDYDLEFDDDKQKFASFGNGITVEGFNPDRIPWLLRN' A
#
# COMPACT_ATOMS: atom_id res chain seq x y z
N MET A 1 -23.02 -11.14 22.31
CA MET A 1 -22.43 -9.86 21.87
C MET A 1 -22.18 -9.99 20.38
N ALA A 2 -22.57 -9.02 19.56
CA ALA A 2 -22.38 -9.10 18.11
C ALA A 2 -20.90 -9.23 17.67
N TRP A 3 -19.95 -9.02 18.60
CA TRP A 3 -18.50 -8.98 18.34
C TRP A 3 -17.70 -10.06 19.08
N SER A 4 -18.36 -11.02 19.73
CA SER A 4 -17.69 -12.09 20.49
C SER A 4 -17.62 -13.43 19.76
N GLU A 5 -18.17 -13.52 18.55
CA GLU A 5 -18.08 -14.73 17.74
C GLU A 5 -16.73 -14.79 16.98
N PRO A 6 -16.20 -16.00 16.71
CA PRO A 6 -15.02 -16.18 15.88
C PRO A 6 -15.26 -15.58 14.48
N CYS A 7 -14.71 -14.37 14.28
CA CYS A 7 -14.84 -13.62 13.04
C CYS A 7 -13.74 -14.05 12.06
N ALA A 8 -14.15 -14.67 10.95
CA ALA A 8 -13.29 -14.88 9.80
C ALA A 8 -13.11 -13.55 9.04
N SER A 9 -12.09 -12.78 9.41
CA SER A 9 -11.69 -11.57 8.69
C SER A 9 -10.47 -11.85 7.81
N TRP A 10 -10.38 -11.12 6.68
CA TRP A 10 -9.30 -11.30 5.69
C TRP A 10 -7.88 -11.21 6.26
N TYR A 11 -7.68 -10.42 7.34
CA TYR A 11 -6.39 -10.28 8.03
C TYR A 11 -6.14 -11.33 9.13
N LYS A 12 -7.13 -12.18 9.44
CA LYS A 12 -7.05 -13.25 10.45
C LYS A 12 -6.93 -14.63 9.78
N ASP A 13 -6.31 -14.68 8.60
CA ASP A 13 -6.26 -15.89 7.77
C ASP A 13 -5.76 -17.12 8.56
N MET A 14 -6.55 -18.19 8.55
CA MET A 14 -6.22 -19.47 9.16
C MET A 14 -5.36 -20.37 8.25
N ASN A 15 -5.22 -20.02 6.97
CA ASN A 15 -4.58 -20.84 5.94
C ASN A 15 -3.22 -20.32 5.45
N LYS A 16 -2.57 -19.44 6.21
CA LYS A 16 -1.20 -18.92 5.98
C LYS A 16 -0.98 -18.27 4.60
N LYS A 17 -2.01 -17.84 3.89
CA LYS A 17 -1.85 -16.99 2.71
C LYS A 17 -1.46 -15.60 3.17
N VAL A 18 -0.39 -15.08 2.56
CA VAL A 18 0.11 -13.74 2.83
C VAL A 18 -0.88 -12.75 2.22
N ILE A 19 -1.69 -12.11 3.07
CA ILE A 19 -2.56 -10.99 2.70
C ILE A 19 -2.07 -9.78 3.49
N VAL A 20 -1.15 -9.01 2.92
CA VAL A 20 -0.58 -7.81 3.56
C VAL A 20 -1.30 -6.59 2.98
N PRO A 21 -1.72 -5.62 3.82
CA PRO A 21 -2.05 -4.29 3.32
C PRO A 21 -0.84 -3.68 2.60
N TRP A 22 -1.06 -2.59 1.86
CA TRP A 22 0.04 -1.88 1.21
C TRP A 22 1.16 -1.55 2.22
N PRO A 23 2.42 -1.92 1.96
CA PRO A 23 3.50 -1.83 2.96
C PRO A 23 4.08 -0.42 3.11
N GLY A 24 3.75 0.51 2.20
CA GLY A 24 4.18 1.91 2.27
C GLY A 24 3.15 2.83 2.92
N THR A 25 3.47 4.13 2.92
CA THR A 25 2.52 5.19 3.31
C THR A 25 1.31 5.25 2.35
N ILE A 26 0.22 5.89 2.79
CA ILE A 26 -0.95 6.12 1.91
C ILE A 26 -0.57 6.97 0.70
N LEU A 27 0.33 7.95 0.85
CA LEU A 27 0.80 8.76 -0.28
C LEU A 27 1.63 7.92 -1.27
N HIS A 28 2.43 6.98 -0.75
CA HIS A 28 3.13 6.02 -1.59
C HIS A 28 2.16 5.14 -2.37
N TYR A 29 1.07 4.69 -1.74
CA TYR A 29 0.00 3.96 -2.42
C TYR A 29 -0.63 4.78 -3.55
N TYR A 30 -1.02 6.02 -3.24
CA TYR A 30 -1.60 6.93 -4.23
C TYR A 30 -0.66 7.14 -5.42
N ALA A 31 0.61 7.48 -5.17
CA ALA A 31 1.59 7.70 -6.23
C ALA A 31 1.84 6.45 -7.09
N ALA A 32 1.89 5.26 -6.46
CA ALA A 32 2.08 4.00 -7.17
C ALA A 32 0.90 3.62 -8.07
N THR A 33 -0.32 4.08 -7.77
CA THR A 33 -1.53 3.77 -8.54
C THR A 33 -1.96 4.90 -9.49
N ASP A 34 -1.39 6.10 -9.37
CA ASP A 34 -1.72 7.27 -10.21
C ASP A 34 -1.35 7.06 -11.69
N ILE A 35 -0.22 6.39 -11.94
CA ILE A 35 0.31 6.17 -13.30
C ILE A 35 -0.15 4.82 -13.85
N VAL A 36 -0.27 3.80 -13.00
CA VAL A 36 -0.54 2.42 -13.41
C VAL A 36 -2.04 2.19 -13.49
N ARG A 37 -2.56 2.06 -14.71
CA ARG A 37 -3.90 1.53 -14.94
C ARG A 37 -3.88 0.01 -14.85
N TRP A 38 -4.25 -0.53 -13.70
CA TRP A 38 -4.27 -1.97 -13.40
C TRP A 38 -5.25 -2.79 -14.25
N GLU A 39 -6.02 -2.15 -15.12
CA GLU A 39 -6.93 -2.78 -16.08
C GLU A 39 -6.19 -3.21 -17.36
N ASP A 40 -5.04 -2.57 -17.65
CA ASP A 40 -4.15 -2.91 -18.75
C ASP A 40 -3.04 -3.83 -18.19
N TYR A 41 -3.24 -5.14 -18.29
CA TYR A 41 -2.40 -6.18 -17.66
C TYR A 41 -1.03 -6.41 -18.32
N ASP A 42 -0.52 -5.45 -19.10
CA ASP A 42 0.77 -5.57 -19.79
C ASP A 42 1.90 -5.00 -18.91
N LEU A 43 2.07 -5.59 -17.72
CA LEU A 43 3.05 -5.17 -16.72
C LEU A 43 4.19 -6.18 -16.67
N GLU A 44 5.41 -5.71 -16.94
CA GLU A 44 6.63 -6.49 -16.79
C GLU A 44 7.48 -5.96 -15.63
N PHE A 45 8.23 -6.85 -14.99
CA PHE A 45 9.22 -6.44 -13.99
C PHE A 45 10.47 -5.95 -14.69
N ASP A 46 10.95 -4.76 -14.30
CA ASP A 46 12.20 -4.21 -14.82
C ASP A 46 13.43 -5.02 -14.36
N ASP A 47 13.35 -5.61 -13.15
CA ASP A 47 14.36 -6.54 -12.63
C ASP A 47 13.69 -7.76 -11.95
N ASP A 48 13.89 -8.95 -12.52
CA ASP A 48 13.38 -10.20 -11.97
C ASP A 48 13.98 -10.58 -10.60
N LYS A 49 15.17 -10.08 -10.27
CA LYS A 49 15.80 -10.29 -8.96
C LYS A 49 15.26 -9.32 -7.91
N GLN A 50 14.73 -8.17 -8.33
CA GLN A 50 14.15 -7.13 -7.49
C GLN A 50 12.85 -6.57 -8.09
N LYS A 51 11.84 -7.44 -8.14
CA LYS A 51 10.53 -7.21 -8.77
C LYS A 51 9.76 -5.98 -8.24
N PHE A 52 10.14 -5.46 -7.08
CA PHE A 52 9.47 -4.32 -6.45
C PHE A 52 10.43 -3.15 -6.19
N ALA A 53 11.56 -3.09 -6.89
CA ALA A 53 12.54 -2.01 -6.74
C ALA A 53 11.92 -0.61 -6.94
N SER A 54 10.96 -0.49 -7.86
CA SER A 54 10.25 0.75 -8.15
C SER A 54 9.43 1.30 -6.97
N PHE A 55 9.07 0.46 -5.99
CA PHE A 55 8.40 0.89 -4.76
C PHE A 55 9.36 1.43 -3.69
N GLY A 56 10.67 1.34 -3.93
CA GLY A 56 11.69 1.89 -3.05
C GLY A 56 11.48 1.51 -1.58
N ASN A 57 11.50 2.52 -0.71
CA ASN A 57 11.30 2.35 0.74
C ASN A 57 9.86 2.60 1.23
N GLY A 58 8.89 2.78 0.32
CA GLY A 58 7.50 3.02 0.68
C GLY A 58 7.17 4.43 1.19
N ILE A 59 8.08 5.40 1.06
CA ILE A 59 7.90 6.79 1.49
C ILE A 59 8.13 7.72 0.28
N THR A 60 7.15 8.57 -0.03
CA THR A 60 7.29 9.57 -1.09
C THR A 60 8.20 10.72 -0.64
N VAL A 61 8.69 11.54 -1.57
CA VAL A 61 9.54 12.70 -1.26
C VAL A 61 8.85 13.65 -0.27
N GLU A 62 7.53 13.75 -0.34
CA GLU A 62 6.67 14.57 0.53
C GLU A 62 6.32 13.87 1.85
N GLY A 63 6.61 12.58 1.99
CA GLY A 63 6.00 11.65 2.94
C GLY A 63 6.33 11.88 4.42
N PHE A 64 7.24 12.78 4.74
CA PHE A 64 7.51 13.17 6.12
C PHE A 64 7.92 14.64 6.24
N ASN A 65 6.96 15.54 6.04
CA ASN A 65 7.10 16.93 6.44
C ASN A 65 6.27 17.19 7.71
N PRO A 66 6.86 17.23 8.92
CA PRO A 66 6.12 17.50 10.15
C PRO A 66 5.45 18.88 10.15
N ASP A 67 5.95 19.83 9.35
CA ASP A 67 5.36 21.16 9.19
C ASP A 67 4.23 21.19 8.16
N ARG A 68 4.05 20.12 7.37
CA ARG A 68 3.05 20.04 6.30
C ARG A 68 2.46 18.64 6.19
N ILE A 69 1.44 18.38 7.00
CA ILE A 69 0.62 17.17 6.90
C ILE A 69 -0.29 17.30 5.66
N PRO A 70 -0.11 16.49 4.59
CA PRO A 70 -0.74 16.77 3.29
C PRO A 70 -2.27 16.73 3.27
N TRP A 71 -2.89 16.02 4.21
CA TRP A 71 -4.35 15.92 4.36
C TRP A 71 -4.93 16.82 5.46
N LEU A 72 -4.11 17.67 6.09
CA LEU A 72 -4.55 18.66 7.06
C LEU A 72 -4.42 20.05 6.44
N LEU A 73 -5.54 20.64 6.02
CA LEU A 73 -5.56 22.05 5.65
C LEU A 73 -5.61 22.90 6.92
N ARG A 74 -4.61 23.77 7.13
CA ARG A 74 -4.62 24.77 8.19
C ARG A 74 -5.21 26.06 7.61
N ASN A 75 -6.31 26.52 8.18
CA ASN A 75 -6.89 27.83 7.87
C ASN A 75 -6.03 28.96 8.41
#